data_AF-A0A356U289-F1
#
_entry.id   AF-A0A356U289-F1
#
_cell.length_a   1.000
_cell.length_b   1.000
_cell.length_c   1.000
_cell.angle_alpha   90.00
_cell.angle_beta   90.00
_cell.angle_gamma   90.00
#
_symmetry.space_group_name_H-M   'P 1'
#
loop_
_entity.id
_entity.type
_entity.pdbx_description
1 polymer ?
#
loop_
_entity_poly.entity_id
_entity_poly.type
_entity_poly.pdbx_seq_one_letter_code
_entity_poly.pdbx_strand_id
1 'polypeptide(L)' 'MHRMNKHIKKFETMDDQPSREEAEQAVRTLLRWAGDDPEREGLLETPSRVAK' A
#
# COMPACT_ATOMS: atom_id res chain seq x y z
N MET A 1 35.56 -4.31 17.13
CA MET A 1 34.83 -5.07 16.08
C MET A 1 33.52 -5.57 16.68
N HIS A 2 32.37 -5.04 16.26
CA HIS A 2 31.04 -5.67 16.39
C HIS A 2 30.08 -4.91 15.47
N ARG A 3 30.22 -5.12 14.16
CA ARG A 3 29.13 -4.81 13.22
C ARG A 3 28.06 -5.88 13.45
N MET A 4 26.90 -5.57 14.03
CA MET A 4 25.75 -6.49 13.97
C MET A 4 24.46 -5.83 14.46
N ASN A 5 23.81 -5.08 13.58
CA ASN A 5 22.34 -5.00 13.57
C ASN A 5 21.86 -5.59 12.25
N LYS A 6 22.10 -6.90 12.05
CA LYS A 6 21.72 -7.66 10.85
C LYS A 6 20.35 -8.33 10.97
N HIS A 7 19.49 -7.86 11.87
CA HIS A 7 18.15 -8.44 12.08
C HIS A 7 17.13 -7.32 12.29
N ILE A 8 16.98 -6.47 11.28
CA ILE A 8 15.67 -5.83 11.06
C ILE A 8 14.76 -7.01 10.77
N LYS A 9 13.90 -7.36 11.73
CA LYS A 9 12.97 -8.49 11.66
C LYS A 9 12.41 -8.54 10.25
N LYS A 10 12.80 -9.58 9.52
CA LYS A 10 12.20 -9.97 8.26
C LYS A 10 10.71 -10.03 8.56
N PHE A 11 9.94 -9.10 8.00
CA PHE A 11 8.49 -9.08 8.13
C PHE A 11 8.04 -10.52 7.96
N GLU A 12 7.45 -11.09 9.00
CA GLU A 12 6.83 -12.41 8.94
C GLU A 12 5.63 -12.26 8.00
N THR A 13 5.93 -12.28 6.70
CA THR A 13 4.95 -12.21 5.65
C THR A 13 4.23 -13.54 5.61
N MET A 14 2.92 -13.43 5.39
CA MET A 14 2.08 -14.29 4.55
C MET A 14 0.96 -15.00 5.32
N ASP A 15 -0.10 -14.25 5.60
CA ASP A 15 -1.48 -14.72 5.38
C ASP A 15 -2.48 -13.53 5.27
N ASP A 16 -2.15 -12.35 5.83
CA ASP A 16 -3.06 -11.19 5.86
C ASP A 16 -2.71 -10.07 4.85
N GLN A 17 -1.76 -10.30 3.94
CA GLN A 17 -1.43 -9.26 2.97
C GLN A 17 -2.53 -9.23 1.91
N PRO A 18 -3.29 -8.11 1.78
CA PRO A 18 -4.34 -8.02 0.78
C PRO A 18 -3.75 -8.20 -0.61
N SER A 19 -4.54 -8.79 -1.50
CA SER A 19 -4.21 -8.81 -2.91
C SER A 19 -4.02 -7.38 -3.43
N ARG A 20 -3.29 -7.24 -4.54
CA ARG A 20 -3.07 -5.94 -5.19
C ARG A 20 -4.38 -5.22 -5.46
N GLU A 21 -5.40 -5.95 -5.90
CA GLU A 21 -6.73 -5.40 -6.17
C GLU A 21 -7.41 -4.92 -4.88
N GLU A 22 -7.38 -5.71 -3.79
CA GLU A 22 -7.91 -5.30 -2.50
C GLU A 22 -7.20 -4.05 -1.95
N ALA A 23 -5.87 -3.99 -2.09
CA ALA A 23 -5.10 -2.82 -1.73
C ALA A 23 -5.51 -1.59 -2.55
N GLU A 24 -5.71 -1.72 -3.86
CA GLU A 24 -6.19 -0.65 -4.71
C GLU A 24 -7.60 -0.18 -4.32
N GLN A 25 -8.52 -1.10 -4.02
CA GLN A 25 -9.87 -0.77 -3.57
C GLN A 25 -9.88 -0.07 -2.21
N ALA A 26 -9.00 -0.49 -1.29
CA ALA A 26 -8.80 0.20 -0.03
C ALA A 26 -8.32 1.63 -0.27
N VAL A 27 -7.35 1.85 -1.17
CA VAL A 27 -6.88 3.20 -1.53
C VAL A 27 -7.98 4.06 -2.13
N ARG A 28 -8.81 3.52 -3.05
CA ARG A 28 -9.99 4.23 -3.59
C ARG A 28 -10.96 4.63 -2.48
N THR A 29 -11.12 3.80 -1.46
CA THR A 29 -11.97 4.08 -0.30
C THR A 29 -11.41 5.22 0.55
N LEU A 30 -10.09 5.23 0.81
CA LEU A 30 -9.43 6.30 1.54
C LEU A 30 -9.48 7.64 0.80
N LEU A 31 -9.32 7.64 -0.53
CA LEU A 31 -9.46 8.84 -1.36
C LEU A 31 -10.88 9.43 -1.24
N ARG A 32 -11.91 8.59 -1.37
CA ARG A 32 -13.30 9.04 -1.18
C ARG A 32 -13.56 9.57 0.23
N TRP A 33 -12.97 8.95 1.24
CA TRP A 33 -13.07 9.44 2.63
C TRP A 33 -12.42 10.82 2.81
N ALA A 34 -11.35 11.11 2.07
CA ALA A 34 -10.71 12.42 2.04
C ALA A 34 -11.49 13.49 1.24
N GLY A 35 -12.56 13.09 0.52
CA GLY A 35 -13.30 13.97 -0.39
C GLY A 35 -12.66 14.12 -1.78
N ASP A 36 -11.66 13.31 -2.09
CA ASP A 36 -11.04 13.24 -3.41
C ASP A 36 -11.82 12.29 -4.34
N ASP A 37 -11.76 12.59 -5.64
CA ASP A 37 -12.35 11.74 -6.68
C ASP A 37 -11.29 10.79 -7.27
N PRO A 38 -11.40 9.46 -7.01
CA PRO A 38 -10.46 8.47 -7.54
C PRO A 38 -10.56 8.27 -9.06
N GLU A 39 -11.58 8.81 -9.74
CA GLU A 39 -11.73 8.75 -11.19
C GLU A 39 -11.14 9.98 -11.91
N ARG A 40 -10.68 10.99 -11.17
CA ARG A 40 -10.00 12.16 -11.74
C ARG A 40 -8.66 11.76 -12.35
N GLU A 41 -8.30 12.34 -13.50
CA GLU A 41 -7.08 12.01 -14.27
C GLU A 41 -5.81 11.90 -13.39
N GLY A 42 -5.59 12.85 -12.47
CA GLY A 42 -4.43 12.84 -11.58
C GLY A 42 -4.44 11.80 -10.45
N LEU A 43 -5.58 11.14 -10.20
CA LEU A 43 -5.77 10.13 -9.15
C LEU A 43 -6.02 8.72 -9.68
N LEU A 44 -6.31 8.54 -10.97
CA LEU A 44 -6.53 7.23 -11.59
C LEU A 44 -5.37 6.25 -11.34
N GLU A 45 -4.13 6.72 -11.42
CA GLU A 45 -2.94 5.88 -11.21
C GLU A 45 -2.50 5.76 -9.74
N THR A 46 -3.14 6.53 -8.85
CA THR A 46 -2.74 6.58 -7.44
C THR A 46 -2.92 5.24 -6.71
N PRO A 47 -4.03 4.49 -6.87
CA PRO A 47 -4.17 3.16 -6.27
C PRO A 47 -3.04 2.20 -6.66
N SER A 48 -2.77 2.08 -7.96
CA SER A 48 -1.71 1.21 -8.51
C SER A 48 -0.32 1.57 -7.99
N ARG A 49 -0.06 2.87 -7.79
CA ARG A 49 1.23 3.37 -7.29
C ARG A 49 1.42 3.11 -5.79
N VAL A 50 0.36 2.94 -5.02
CA VAL A 50 0.44 2.65 -3.57
C VAL A 50 0.53 1.15 -3.31
N ALA A 51 -0.12 0.33 -4.13
CA ALA A 51 -0.14 -1.13 -4.00
C ALA A 51 1.10 -1.85 -4.58
N LYS A 52 2.30 -1.25 -4.46
CA LYS A 52 3.57 -1.74 -5.05
C LYS A 52 4.62 -2.08 -4.00
#